data_AF-A0A7X9L6V6-F1
#
_entry.id   AF-A0A7X9L6V6-F1
#
_cell.length_a   1.000
_cell.length_b   1.000
_cell.length_c   1.000
_cell.angle_alpha   90.00
_cell.angle_beta   90.00
_cell.angle_gamma   90.00
#
_symmetry.space_group_name_H-M   'P 1'
#
loop_
_entity.id
_entity.type
_entity.pdbx_description
1 polymer ?
#
loop_
_entity_poly.entity_id
_entity_poly.type
_entity_poly.pdbx_seq_one_letter_code
_entity_poly.pdbx_strand_id
1 'polypeptide(L)'
;MVVGVSTVLLAVALVAGLVWTGVLHPNNPSSERYPVRGVDVSRYQGDIDWPVLAGQGIDFAFIKATEGSTLVDPRFAANLDGATAAGLRVGAYHFLPCRSRSRDRRARRRLARTPRAARLGARSQPDHAVG
;
A
#
# COMPACT_ATOMS: atom_id res chain seq x y z
N MET A 1 -2.25 33.27 31.99
CA MET A 1 -2.40 31.80 31.95
C MET A 1 -3.80 31.35 31.53
N VAL A 2 -4.89 31.97 32.01
CA VAL A 2 -6.29 31.56 31.72
C VAL A 2 -6.70 31.72 30.25
N VAL A 3 -6.26 32.78 29.56
CA VAL A 3 -6.63 33.05 28.16
C VAL A 3 -6.16 31.94 27.21
N GLY A 4 -4.97 31.36 27.44
CA GLY A 4 -4.44 30.26 26.63
C GLY A 4 -5.22 28.95 26.82
N VAL A 5 -5.72 28.69 28.03
CA VAL A 5 -6.53 27.50 28.32
C VAL A 5 -7.88 27.58 27.60
N SER A 6 -8.53 28.75 27.63
CA SER A 6 -9.80 28.97 26.93
C SER A 6 -9.67 28.83 25.40
N THR A 7 -8.56 29.29 24.81
CA THR A 7 -8.33 29.12 23.36
C THR A 7 -8.13 27.65 22.99
N VAL A 8 -7.39 26.89 23.79
CA VAL A 8 -7.19 25.45 23.56
C VAL A 8 -8.53 24.69 23.66
N LEU A 9 -9.36 24.99 24.66
CA LEU A 9 -10.66 24.34 24.83
C LEU A 9 -11.61 24.63 23.65
N LEU A 10 -11.64 25.88 23.18
CA LEU A 10 -12.43 26.25 22.00
C LEU A 10 -11.94 25.54 20.72
N ALA A 11 -10.62 25.42 20.54
CA ALA A 11 -10.05 24.69 19.41
C ALA A 11 -10.41 23.19 19.46
N VAL A 12 -10.32 22.56 20.64
CA VAL A 12 -10.70 21.15 20.83
C VAL A 12 -12.20 20.94 20.58
N ALA A 13 -13.05 21.83 21.09
CA ALA A 13 -14.50 21.76 20.87
C ALA A 13 -14.87 21.94 19.40
N LEU A 14 -14.20 22.85 18.68
CA LEU A 14 -14.36 23.02 17.24
C LEU A 14 -13.99 21.75 16.48
N VAL A 15 -12.81 21.17 16.75
CA VAL A 15 -12.36 19.93 16.11
C VAL A 15 -13.32 18.77 16.41
N ALA A 16 -13.75 18.63 17.66
CA ALA A 16 -14.73 17.60 18.05
C ALA A 16 -16.08 17.80 17.32
N GLY A 17 -16.54 19.04 17.21
CA GLY A 17 -17.76 19.38 16.44
C GLY A 17 -17.62 19.09 14.95
N LEU A 18 -16.45 19.34 14.35
CA LEU A 18 -16.15 19.00 12.96
C LEU A 18 -16.08 17.48 12.73
N VAL A 19 -15.58 16.72 13.70
CA VAL A 19 -15.60 15.24 13.64
C VAL A 19 -17.02 14.70 13.79
N TRP A 20 -17.81 15.23 14.74
CA TRP A 20 -19.20 14.83 14.97
C TRP A 20 -20.12 15.11 13.78
N THR A 21 -19.92 16.26 13.12
CA THR A 21 -20.68 16.64 11.92
C THR A 21 -20.24 15.90 10.65
N GLY A 22 -19.19 15.08 10.72
CA GLY A 22 -18.63 14.39 9.56
C GLY A 22 -17.91 15.33 8.59
N VAL A 23 -17.58 16.55 8.98
CA VAL A 23 -16.70 17.41 8.16
C VAL A 23 -15.27 16.85 8.21
N LEU A 24 -14.85 16.34 9.37
CA LEU A 24 -13.63 15.56 9.54
C LEU A 24 -13.99 14.09 9.77
N HIS A 25 -13.65 13.22 8.83
CA HIS A 25 -13.81 11.78 8.99
C HIS A 25 -12.46 11.13 9.32
N PRO A 26 -12.28 10.58 10.54
CA PRO A 26 -11.12 9.75 10.84
C PRO A 26 -11.16 8.52 9.92
N ASN A 27 -10.24 8.44 8.98
CA ASN A 27 -10.13 7.30 8.06
C ASN A 27 -9.39 6.12 8.72
N ASN A 28 -9.83 5.73 9.92
CA ASN A 28 -9.30 4.59 10.66
C ASN A 28 -10.42 3.59 10.94
N PRO A 29 -10.63 2.59 10.07
CA PRO A 29 -11.65 1.57 10.29
C PRO A 29 -11.38 0.82 11.59
N SER A 30 -12.44 0.46 12.32
CA SER A 30 -12.28 -0.23 13.60
C SER A 30 -11.60 -1.59 13.40
N SER A 31 -10.58 -1.87 14.21
CA SER A 31 -9.85 -3.14 14.20
C SER A 31 -10.74 -4.33 14.59
N GLU A 32 -11.80 -4.09 15.36
CA GLU A 32 -12.79 -5.11 15.72
C GLU A 32 -13.61 -5.60 14.51
N ARG A 33 -13.96 -4.69 13.59
CA ARG A 33 -14.75 -5.02 12.40
C ARG A 33 -13.87 -5.41 11.21
N TYR A 34 -12.68 -4.82 11.13
CA TYR A 34 -11.71 -5.04 10.06
C TYR A 34 -10.35 -5.43 10.68
N PRO A 35 -10.18 -6.69 11.10
CA PRO A 35 -8.99 -7.13 11.83
C PRO A 35 -7.74 -7.21 10.97
N VAL A 36 -7.91 -7.30 9.64
CA VAL A 36 -6.80 -7.29 8.68
C VAL A 36 -6.82 -5.97 7.93
N ARG A 37 -5.76 -5.18 8.08
CA ARG A 37 -5.64 -3.84 7.51
C ARG A 37 -4.43 -3.75 6.61
N GLY A 38 -4.56 -2.96 5.56
CA GLY A 38 -3.49 -2.78 4.61
C GLY A 38 -3.47 -1.39 4.01
N VAL A 39 -2.34 -1.08 3.39
CA VAL A 39 -2.12 0.18 2.68
C VAL A 39 -1.87 -0.09 1.20
N ASP A 40 -2.29 0.83 0.34
CA ASP A 40 -1.82 0.88 -1.04
C ASP A 40 -0.91 2.10 -1.22
N VAL A 41 0.25 1.87 -1.84
CA VAL A 41 1.28 2.90 -2.00
C VAL A 41 1.87 2.91 -3.40
N SER A 42 2.39 4.06 -3.77
CA SER A 42 3.04 4.34 -5.04
C SER A 42 4.09 5.43 -4.84
N ARG A 43 4.70 5.91 -5.93
CA ARG A 43 5.55 7.12 -5.90
C ARG A 43 4.90 8.36 -5.27
N TYR A 44 3.57 8.45 -5.23
CA TYR A 44 2.87 9.64 -4.75
C TYR A 44 2.98 9.83 -3.24
N GLN A 45 3.25 8.77 -2.49
CA GLN A 45 3.44 8.83 -1.04
C GLN A 45 4.84 9.31 -0.63
N GLY A 46 5.81 9.35 -1.56
CA GLY A 46 7.18 9.78 -1.27
C GLY A 46 7.96 8.74 -0.44
N ASP A 47 8.71 9.22 0.55
CA ASP A 47 9.49 8.41 1.48
C ASP A 47 8.61 7.94 2.64
N ILE A 48 8.57 6.63 2.87
CA ILE A 48 7.70 5.99 3.86
C ILE A 48 8.57 5.39 4.97
N ASP A 49 8.27 5.73 6.22
CA ASP A 49 8.82 5.06 7.40
C ASP A 49 8.04 3.76 7.65
N TRP A 50 8.55 2.66 7.10
CA TRP A 50 7.90 1.35 7.17
C TRP A 50 7.81 0.75 8.58
N PRO A 51 8.82 0.87 9.46
CA PRO A 51 8.70 0.46 10.86
C PRO A 51 7.56 1.16 11.60
N VAL A 52 7.43 2.48 11.45
CA VAL A 52 6.33 3.23 12.08
C VAL A 52 4.99 2.77 11.52
N LEU A 53 4.90 2.57 10.21
CA LEU A 53 3.66 2.14 9.55
C LEU A 53 3.24 0.73 9.98
N ALA A 54 4.18 -0.21 10.09
CA ALA A 54 3.91 -1.55 10.61
C ALA A 54 3.44 -1.51 12.08
N GLY A 55 4.03 -0.62 12.89
CA GLY A 55 3.64 -0.39 14.29
C GLY A 55 2.22 0.15 14.48
N GLN A 56 1.59 0.70 13.44
CA GLN A 56 0.20 1.16 13.47
C GLN A 56 -0.83 0.02 13.29
N GLY A 57 -0.36 -1.23 13.23
CA GLY A 57 -1.19 -2.41 13.06
C GLY A 57 -1.68 -2.58 11.62
N ILE A 58 -0.77 -2.32 10.66
CA ILE A 58 -0.92 -2.64 9.25
C ILE A 58 -0.35 -4.05 9.02
N ASP A 59 -1.10 -4.91 8.34
CA ASP A 59 -0.73 -6.32 8.10
C ASP A 59 -0.14 -6.55 6.70
N PHE A 60 -0.55 -5.74 5.72
CA PHE A 60 -0.14 -5.89 4.33
C PHE A 60 0.00 -4.56 3.58
N ALA A 61 0.80 -4.56 2.52
CA ALA A 61 0.98 -3.41 1.64
C ALA A 61 0.86 -3.83 0.17
N PHE A 62 0.06 -3.11 -0.60
CA PHE A 62 0.04 -3.20 -2.07
C PHE A 62 0.84 -2.06 -2.67
N ILE A 63 1.84 -2.39 -3.47
CA ILE A 63 2.77 -1.40 -4.03
C ILE A 63 2.58 -1.35 -5.54
N LYS A 64 2.36 -0.15 -6.07
CA LYS A 64 2.31 0.08 -7.50
C LYS A 64 3.65 -0.28 -8.14
N ALA A 65 3.66 -1.25 -9.04
CA ALA A 65 4.85 -1.62 -9.78
C ALA A 65 4.95 -0.89 -11.11
N THR A 66 3.83 -0.79 -11.83
CA THR A 66 3.80 -0.32 -13.21
C THR A 66 2.50 0.40 -13.54
N GLU A 67 2.54 1.25 -14.56
CA GLU A 67 1.39 1.98 -15.10
C GLU A 67 1.41 1.97 -16.64
N GLY A 68 0.29 1.55 -17.23
CA GLY A 68 0.15 1.40 -18.68
C GLY A 68 1.24 0.53 -19.32
N SER A 69 1.64 0.86 -20.54
CA SER A 69 2.53 -0.01 -21.31
C SER A 69 4.02 0.15 -20.97
N THR A 70 4.42 1.28 -20.39
CA THR A 70 5.84 1.68 -20.31
C THR A 70 6.31 2.16 -18.94
N LEU A 71 5.43 2.62 -18.05
CA LEU A 71 5.87 3.27 -16.81
C LEU A 71 6.12 2.22 -15.72
N VAL A 72 7.30 2.23 -15.14
CA VAL A 72 7.63 1.53 -13.89
C VAL A 72 7.64 2.58 -12.79
N ASP A 73 7.02 2.27 -11.65
CA ASP A 73 7.04 3.18 -10.51
C ASP A 73 8.48 3.27 -9.96
N PRO A 74 9.09 4.46 -9.90
CA PRO A 74 10.47 4.63 -9.47
C PRO A 74 10.69 4.27 -8.00
N ARG A 75 9.64 4.29 -7.17
CA ARG A 75 9.71 3.94 -5.76
C ARG A 75 9.35 2.47 -5.50
N PHE A 76 9.01 1.69 -6.53
CA PHE A 76 8.59 0.30 -6.35
C PHE A 76 9.61 -0.55 -5.58
N ALA A 77 10.89 -0.51 -5.97
CA ALA A 77 11.94 -1.29 -5.32
C ALA A 77 12.14 -0.88 -3.86
N ALA A 78 12.29 0.42 -3.60
CA ALA A 78 12.47 0.95 -2.25
C ALA A 78 11.29 0.63 -1.33
N ASN A 79 10.06 0.76 -1.84
CA ASN A 79 8.85 0.44 -1.08
C ASN A 79 8.73 -1.07 -0.83
N LEU A 80 9.08 -1.90 -1.82
CA LEU A 80 9.05 -3.36 -1.68
C LEU A 80 10.05 -3.83 -0.62
N ASP A 81 11.27 -3.31 -0.67
CA ASP A 81 12.33 -3.68 0.27
C ASP A 81 12.00 -3.18 1.68
N GLY A 82 11.57 -1.93 1.82
CA GLY A 82 11.19 -1.34 3.11
C GLY A 82 10.00 -2.06 3.76
N ALA A 83 8.94 -2.33 3.01
CA ALA A 83 7.77 -3.06 3.51
C ALA A 83 8.11 -4.51 3.89
N THR A 84 8.96 -5.18 3.10
CA THR A 84 9.41 -6.54 3.40
C THR A 84 10.30 -6.57 4.65
N ALA A 85 11.20 -5.61 4.80
CA ALA A 85 12.07 -5.47 5.98
C ALA A 85 11.28 -5.17 7.26
N ALA A 86 10.17 -4.42 7.15
CA ALA A 86 9.25 -4.18 8.25
C ALA A 86 8.32 -5.37 8.58
N GLY A 87 8.44 -6.50 7.89
CA GLY A 87 7.69 -7.72 8.17
C GLY A 87 6.27 -7.75 7.59
N LEU A 88 5.91 -6.79 6.73
CA LEU A 88 4.58 -6.73 6.12
C LEU A 88 4.41 -7.77 5.00
N ARG A 89 3.17 -8.21 4.79
CA ARG A 89 2.82 -9.00 3.59
C ARG A 89 2.74 -8.06 2.39
N VAL A 90 3.58 -8.26 1.38
CA VAL A 90 3.67 -7.32 0.25
C VAL A 90 3.07 -7.90 -1.03
N GLY A 91 2.16 -7.16 -1.63
CA GLY A 91 1.62 -7.38 -2.98
C GLY A 91 2.08 -6.28 -3.93
N ALA A 92 2.08 -6.56 -5.24
CA ALA A 92 2.40 -5.59 -6.28
C ALA A 92 1.26 -5.51 -7.30
N TYR A 93 0.94 -4.29 -7.77
CA TYR A 93 -0.12 -4.10 -8.75
C TYR A 93 0.31 -3.30 -9.98
N HIS A 94 -0.46 -3.49 -11.06
CA HIS A 94 -0.31 -2.76 -12.31
C HIS A 94 -1.51 -1.83 -12.53
N PHE A 95 -1.27 -0.54 -12.74
CA PHE A 95 -2.32 0.43 -13.02
C PHE A 95 -2.64 0.46 -14.52
N LEU A 96 -3.89 0.17 -14.88
CA LEU A 96 -4.38 0.24 -16.25
C LEU A 96 -5.15 1.56 -16.47
N PRO A 97 -4.57 2.57 -17.15
CA PRO A 97 -5.28 3.81 -17.43
C PRO A 97 -6.42 3.58 -18.44
N CYS A 98 -7.59 4.17 -18.18
CA CYS A 98 -8.81 4.00 -18.99
C CYS A 98 -8.61 4.32 -20.50
N ARG A 99 -7.64 5.18 -20.86
CA ARG A 99 -7.31 5.50 -22.26
C ARG A 99 -6.38 4.50 -22.95
N SER A 100 -5.92 3.44 -22.26
CA SER A 100 -5.14 2.39 -22.92
C SER A 100 -6.06 1.54 -23.78
N ARG A 101 -5.96 1.69 -25.10
CA ARG A 101 -6.60 0.80 -26.08
C ARG A 101 -6.32 -0.65 -25.69
N SER A 102 -7.38 -1.45 -25.59
CA SER A 102 -7.42 -2.87 -25.24
C SER A 102 -6.51 -3.72 -26.12
N ARG A 103 -5.19 -3.70 -25.88
CA ARG A 103 -4.19 -4.60 -26.50
C ARG A 103 -2.84 -4.51 -25.79
N ASP A 104 -2.84 -4.50 -24.45
CA ASP A 104 -1.57 -4.47 -23.71
C ASP A 104 -1.00 -5.88 -23.50
N ARG A 105 -0.39 -6.42 -24.56
CA ARG A 105 0.31 -7.72 -24.55
C ARG A 105 1.66 -7.65 -23.81
N ARG A 106 2.16 -6.44 -23.47
CA ARG A 106 3.48 -6.23 -22.86
C ARG A 106 3.44 -6.02 -21.34
N ALA A 107 2.34 -5.54 -20.77
CA ALA A 107 2.17 -5.39 -19.32
C ALA A 107 2.29 -6.74 -18.55
N ARG A 108 1.79 -7.84 -19.13
CA ARG A 108 1.80 -9.17 -18.50
C ARG A 108 3.20 -9.75 -18.23
N ARG A 109 4.22 -9.34 -19.00
CA ARG A 109 5.58 -9.93 -18.89
C ARG A 109 6.41 -9.39 -17.72
N ARG A 110 5.99 -8.28 -17.09
CA ARG A 110 6.85 -7.57 -16.12
C ARG A 110 6.54 -7.86 -14.64
N LEU A 111 5.30 -8.25 -14.31
CA LEU A 111 4.95 -8.72 -12.96
C LEU A 111 5.68 -10.04 -12.59
N ALA A 112 6.01 -10.86 -13.58
CA ALA A 112 6.76 -12.10 -13.42
C ALA A 112 8.25 -11.92 -13.03
N ARG A 113 8.80 -10.70 -13.08
CA ARG A 113 10.19 -10.40 -12.71
C ARG A 113 10.35 -9.88 -11.28
N THR A 114 9.28 -9.85 -10.50
CA THR A 114 9.39 -9.57 -9.06
C THR A 114 10.14 -10.73 -8.38
N PRO A 115 11.10 -10.46 -7.45
CA PRO A 115 11.98 -11.48 -6.88
C PRO A 115 11.24 -12.66 -6.21
N ARG A 116 9.96 -12.48 -5.83
CA ARG A 116 9.13 -13.50 -5.17
C ARG A 116 8.35 -14.39 -6.14
N ALA A 117 8.03 -13.92 -7.35
CA ALA A 117 7.38 -14.74 -8.38
C ALA A 117 8.34 -15.81 -8.94
N ALA A 118 9.64 -15.49 -9.03
CA ALA A 118 10.68 -16.43 -9.43
C ALA A 118 10.87 -17.60 -8.45
N ARG A 119 10.61 -17.39 -7.14
CA ARG A 119 10.71 -18.45 -6.11
C ARG A 119 9.50 -19.38 -6.06
N LEU A 120 8.33 -18.94 -6.49
CA LEU A 120 7.12 -19.77 -6.51
C LEU A 120 7.01 -20.64 -7.76
N GLY A 121 7.54 -20.18 -8.91
CA GLY A 121 7.63 -21.00 -10.12
C GLY A 121 8.67 -22.13 -10.06
N ALA A 122 9.61 -22.08 -9.10
CA ALA A 122 10.64 -23.09 -8.90
C ALA A 122 10.17 -24.31 -8.07
N ARG A 123 8.97 -24.27 -7.48
CA ARG A 123 8.40 -25.39 -6.69
C ARG A 123 7.35 -26.21 -7.44
N SER A 124 7.04 -25.88 -8.68
CA SER A 124 5.95 -26.50 -9.45
C SER A 124 6.42 -27.27 -10.69
N GLN A 125 7.69 -27.67 -10.76
CA GLN A 125 8.17 -28.65 -11.74
C GLN A 125 8.30 -30.01 -11.02
N PRO A 126 7.32 -30.93 -11.10
CA PRO A 126 7.58 -32.32 -10.74
C PRO A 126 8.55 -32.90 -11.77
N ASP A 127 9.59 -33.56 -11.27
CA ASP A 127 10.62 -34.24 -12.04
C ASP A 127 10.04 -35.19 -13.10
N HIS A 128 10.64 -35.15 -14.29
CA HIS A 128 10.44 -36.15 -15.33
C HIS A 128 11.02 -37.51 -14.91
N ALA A 129 10.28 -38.60 -15.15
CA ALA A 129 10.81 -39.93 -15.46
C ALA A 129 9.69 -40.71 -16.19
N VAL A 130 9.73 -40.84 -17.52
CA VAL A 130 10.35 -41.97 -18.25
C VAL A 130 9.85 -43.32 -17.77
N GLY A 131 9.03 -43.95 -18.63
CA GLY A 131 8.57 -45.33 -18.61
C GLY A 131 7.89 -45.61 -19.93
#